data_AF-A0A455UJX5-F1
#
_entry.id   AF-A0A455UJX5-F1
#
_cell.length_a   1.000
_cell.length_b   1.000
_cell.length_c   1.000
_cell.angle_alpha   90.00
_cell.angle_beta   90.00
_cell.angle_gamma   90.00
#
_symmetry.space_group_name_H-M   'P 1'
#
loop_
_entity.id
_entity.type
_entity.pdbx_description
1 polymer ?
#
loop_
_entity_poly.entity_id
_entity_poly.type
_entity_poly.pdbx_seq_one_letter_code
_entity_poly.pdbx_strand_id
1 'polypeptide(L)' 'MRVFSNPVGSGSLWFDNLATADGTPVAYDPQARAFVPMPPFCINREIIGCNWIAPEEGAFAVLVR' A
#
# COMPACT_ATOMS: atom_id res chain seq x y z
N MET A 1 -12.37 -10.48 -5.36
CA MET A 1 -12.06 -9.05 -5.53
C MET A 1 -12.33 -8.35 -4.21
N ARG A 2 -11.33 -7.74 -3.57
CA ARG A 2 -11.54 -6.88 -2.40
C ARG A 2 -11.39 -5.43 -2.82
N VAL A 3 -12.44 -4.65 -2.55
CA VAL A 3 -12.50 -3.20 -2.79
C VAL A 3 -12.20 -2.51 -1.48
N PHE A 4 -11.33 -1.49 -1.52
CA PHE A 4 -10.99 -0.66 -0.38
C PHE A 4 -11.34 0.80 -0.69
N SER A 5 -11.65 1.57 0.35
CA SER A 5 -11.84 3.02 0.21
C SER A 5 -10.50 3.71 -0.04
N ASN A 6 -10.49 4.73 -0.91
CA ASN A 6 -9.34 5.62 -1.05
C ASN A 6 -9.14 6.41 0.26
N PRO A 7 -7.99 6.29 0.96
CA PRO A 7 -7.80 6.98 2.24
C PRO A 7 -7.56 8.49 2.10
N VAL A 8 -7.39 8.98 0.87
CA VAL A 8 -7.00 10.37 0.57
C VAL A 8 -8.12 11.16 -0.12
N GLY A 9 -9.23 10.51 -0.46
CA GLY A 9 -10.33 11.15 -1.18
C GLY A 9 -11.39 10.17 -1.65
N SER A 10 -12.07 10.53 -2.73
CA SER A 10 -13.12 9.70 -3.32
C SER A 10 -12.54 8.54 -4.15
N GLY A 11 -13.37 7.53 -4.38
CA GLY A 11 -13.03 6.39 -5.23
C GLY A 11 -12.62 5.14 -4.47
N SER A 12 -12.22 4.14 -5.24
CA SER A 12 -11.93 2.80 -4.74
C SER A 12 -10.54 2.34 -5.14
N LEU A 13 -9.91 1.59 -4.24
CA LEU A 13 -8.65 0.91 -4.45
C LEU A 13 -8.89 -0.60 -4.51
N TRP A 14 -8.09 -1.25 -5.33
CA TRP A 14 -7.92 -2.70 -5.36
C TRP A 14 -6.67 -3.07 -4.57
N PHE A 15 -6.60 -4.31 -4.12
CA PHE A 15 -5.48 -4.75 -3.28
C PHE A 15 -4.12 -4.49 -3.94
N ASP A 16 -4.00 -4.70 -5.25
CA ASP A 16 -2.72 -4.52 -5.97
C ASP A 16 -2.33 -3.04 -6.20
N ASN A 17 -3.17 -2.08 -5.81
CA ASN A 17 -2.85 -0.67 -6.01
C ASN A 17 -1.68 -0.24 -5.13
N LEU A 18 -0.71 0.44 -5.75
CA LEU A 18 0.43 1.06 -5.06
C LEU A 18 0.25 2.57 -4.84
N ALA A 19 -0.65 3.17 -5.60
CA ALA A 19 -1.01 4.58 -5.51
C ALA A 19 -2.50 4.75 -5.77
N THR A 20 -3.05 5.87 -5.31
CA THR A 20 -4.38 6.33 -5.67
C THR A 20 -4.42 6.76 -7.14
N ALA A 21 -5.64 6.97 -7.66
CA ALA A 21 -5.82 7.52 -9.01
C ALA A 21 -5.16 8.91 -9.17
N ASP A 22 -5.09 9.68 -8.08
CA ASP A 22 -4.43 10.99 -8.02
C ASP A 22 -2.91 10.91 -7.81
N GLY A 23 -2.34 9.69 -7.80
CA GLY A 23 -0.89 9.47 -7.68
C GLY A 23 -0.34 9.49 -6.26
N THR A 24 -1.19 9.56 -5.23
CA THR A 24 -0.71 9.49 -3.83
C THR A 24 -0.28 8.06 -3.51
N PRO A 25 0.96 7.83 -3.06
CA PRO A 25 1.40 6.48 -2.69
C PRO A 25 0.61 5.99 -1.47
N VAL A 26 0.17 4.74 -1.53
CA VAL A 26 -0.60 4.10 -0.44
C VAL A 26 -0.07 2.71 -0.18
N ALA A 27 -0.18 2.20 1.04
CA ALA A 27 0.13 0.82 1.36
C ALA A 27 -0.96 0.21 2.23
N TYR A 28 -1.19 -1.09 2.07
CA TYR A 28 -2.10 -1.89 2.85
C TYR A 28 -1.52 -2.17 4.24
N ASP A 29 -2.27 -1.77 5.26
CA ASP A 29 -2.01 -2.15 6.64
C ASP A 29 -2.91 -3.37 7.00
N PRO A 30 -2.33 -4.55 7.29
CA PRO A 30 -3.09 -5.73 7.68
C PRO A 30 -3.78 -5.59 9.05
N GLN A 31 -3.27 -4.72 9.94
CA GLN A 31 -3.87 -4.47 11.25
C GLN A 31 -5.12 -3.60 11.11
N ALA A 32 -5.01 -2.49 10.38
CA ALA A 32 -6.16 -1.64 10.05
C ALA A 32 -7.12 -2.29 9.02
N ARG A 33 -6.62 -3.27 8.25
CA ARG A 33 -7.28 -3.89 7.10
C ARG A 33 -7.70 -2.87 6.03
N ALA A 34 -6.88 -1.84 5.86
CA ALA A 34 -7.15 -0.70 4.99
C ALA A 34 -5.87 -0.17 4.34
N PHE A 35 -6.01 0.65 3.29
CA PHE A 35 -4.89 1.41 2.76
C PHE A 35 -4.61 2.63 3.63
N VAL A 36 -3.32 2.96 3.79
CA VAL A 36 -2.82 4.15 4.46
C VAL A 36 -1.86 4.90 3.52
N PRO A 37 -1.89 6.24 3.48
CA PRO A 37 -1.00 7.04 2.64
C PRO A 37 0.36 7.31 3.30
N MET A 38 0.54 6.89 4.55
CA MET A 38 1.66 7.25 5.39
C MET A 38 2.70 6.12 5.45
N PRO A 39 4.01 6.46 5.46
CA PRO A 39 5.11 5.51 5.59
C PRO A 39 5.09 4.73 6.92
N PRO A 40 5.86 3.63 7.03
CA PRO A 40 6.93 3.23 6.12
C PRO A 40 6.49 2.29 4.98
N PHE A 41 7.09 2.50 3.81
CA PHE A 41 6.99 1.61 2.64
C PHE A 41 8.23 0.73 2.53
N CYS A 42 8.09 -0.46 1.94
CA CYS A 42 9.23 -1.36 1.74
C CYS A 42 10.26 -0.77 0.77
N ILE A 43 11.56 -0.97 1.04
CA ILE A 43 12.66 -0.40 0.24
C ILE A 43 12.71 -0.95 -1.19
N ASN A 44 12.36 -2.24 -1.37
CA ASN A 44 12.34 -2.91 -2.66
C ASN A 44 10.98 -2.83 -3.37
N ARG A 45 10.08 -1.96 -2.89
CA ARG A 45 8.69 -1.85 -3.36
C ARG A 45 8.55 -1.68 -4.87
N GLU A 46 9.37 -0.83 -5.49
CA GLU A 46 9.30 -0.58 -6.93
C GLU A 46 9.73 -1.80 -7.77
N ILE A 47 10.56 -2.68 -7.19
CA ILE A 47 11.06 -3.88 -7.86
C ILE A 47 10.02 -5.00 -7.78
N ILE A 48 9.41 -5.20 -6.61
CA ILE A 48 8.51 -6.34 -6.36
C ILE A 48 7.02 -6.00 -6.42
N GLY A 49 6.68 -4.72 -6.47
CA GLY A 49 5.29 -4.24 -6.40
C GLY A 49 4.63 -4.49 -5.05
N CYS A 50 5.38 -4.38 -3.94
CA CYS A 50 4.83 -4.64 -2.60
C CYS A 50 3.82 -3.56 -2.23
N ASN A 51 2.58 -3.96 -1.98
CA ASN A 51 1.52 -3.07 -1.55
C ASN A 51 1.41 -2.99 -0.02
N TRP A 52 2.17 -3.73 0.79
CA TRP A 52 2.05 -3.71 2.25
C TRP A 52 2.88 -2.59 2.90
N ILE A 53 2.47 -2.16 4.10
CA ILE A 53 3.32 -1.34 4.97
C ILE A 53 4.55 -2.12 5.40
N ALA A 54 5.67 -1.42 5.56
CA ALA A 54 6.85 -2.00 6.18
C ALA A 54 6.71 -1.96 7.72
N PRO A 55 7.35 -2.88 8.45
CA PRO A 55 7.41 -2.80 9.91
C PRO A 55 8.28 -1.62 10.39
N GLU A 56 9.28 -1.25 9.59
CA GLU A 56 10.22 -0.15 9.84
C GLU A 56 10.75 0.42 8.53
N GLU A 57 11.30 1.63 8.58
CA GLU A 57 11.92 2.27 7.42
C GLU A 57 13.12 1.46 6.91
N GLY A 58 13.21 1.26 5.60
CA GLY A 58 14.31 0.49 4.99
C GLY A 58 14.15 -1.03 5.05
N ALA A 59 13.06 -1.56 5.64
CA ALA A 59 12.81 -2.99 5.66
C ALA A 59 12.55 -3.55 4.25
N PHE A 60 13.12 -4.72 3.99
CA PHE A 60 12.84 -5.53 2.81
C PHE A 60 11.58 -6.37 3.05
N ALA A 61 10.70 -6.42 2.05
CA ALA A 61 9.62 -7.40 2.04
C ALA A 61 9.94 -8.53 1.05
N VAL A 62 9.53 -9.74 1.42
CA VAL A 62 9.34 -10.83 0.46
C VAL A 62 7.97 -10.60 -0.18
N LEU A 63 7.85 -10.86 -1.48
CA LEU A 63 6.66 -10.59 -2.29
C LEU A 63 5.37 -11.06 -1.59
N VAL A 64 4.61 -10.11 -1.04
CA VAL A 64 3.31 -10.36 -0.39
C VAL A 64 2.24 -10.01 -1.43
N ARG A 65 1.74 -11.02 -2.14
CA ARG A 65 0.58 -10.87 -3.04
C ARG A 65 -0.68 -11.35 -2.34
#